data_AF-A0A7Z1N6J8-F1
#
_entry.id   AF-A0A7Z1N6J8-F1
#
_cell.length_a   1.000
_cell.length_b   1.000
_cell.length_c   1.000
_cell.angle_alpha   90.00
_cell.angle_beta   90.00
_cell.angle_gamma   90.00
#
_symmetry.space_group_name_H-M   'P 1'
#
loop_
_entity.id
_entity.type
_entity.pdbx_description
1 polymer ?
#
loop_
_entity_poly.entity_id
_entity_poly.type
_entity_poly.pdbx_seq_one_letter_code
_entity_poly.pdbx_strand_id
1 'polypeptide(L)'
;MISFFTKTTDMMTSKKRWTALVVLAVSLFVVTMDMTILIMALPELVRELEPSGTQQLWIVDIYSLVLAGFIIPLSAFADKWGRKKALLTGFALFGLVSLAIFFAESAEFVIAIRFLLGIAGALIMPTTLSMIRVIFENPKERATALAVWSIVSSIGAVFGPIIGGALLEQFSWHSAFLINVPFVIIAVVAGLFLLPESKLSKEKSHS
;
A
#
# COMPACT_ATOMS: atom_id res chain seq x y z
N MET A 1 18.89 35.33 14.76
CA MET A 1 18.43 36.02 13.53
C MET A 1 17.53 35.05 12.76
N ILE A 2 16.22 35.26 12.90
CA ILE A 2 15.09 34.91 12.00
C ILE A 2 14.91 33.43 11.57
N SER A 3 13.92 32.82 12.23
CA SER A 3 13.12 31.66 11.81
C SER A 3 12.70 31.73 10.32
N PHE A 4 13.09 30.74 9.53
CA PHE A 4 12.52 30.49 8.19
C PHE A 4 12.44 28.97 7.89
N PHE A 5 11.83 28.21 8.79
CA PHE A 5 11.14 26.97 8.42
C PHE A 5 9.71 27.35 8.01
N THR A 6 9.51 27.71 6.75
CA THR A 6 8.17 27.95 6.18
C THR A 6 7.45 26.59 6.09
N LYS A 7 6.68 26.21 7.11
CA LYS A 7 5.26 26.48 7.34
C LYS A 7 4.33 25.83 6.31
N THR A 8 4.12 24.52 6.45
CA THR A 8 2.91 23.85 5.92
C THR A 8 2.30 22.82 6.89
N THR A 9 3.05 22.32 7.88
CA THR A 9 2.52 21.42 8.94
C THR A 9 1.85 22.16 10.10
N ASP A 10 2.17 23.45 10.27
CA ASP A 10 1.75 24.32 11.39
C ASP A 10 0.24 24.70 11.40
N MET A 11 -0.59 24.06 10.56
CA MET A 11 -2.04 24.35 10.45
C MET A 11 -2.93 23.11 10.42
N MET A 12 -2.40 21.90 10.66
CA MET A 12 -3.26 20.73 10.83
C MET A 12 -3.81 20.68 12.25
N THR A 13 -5.13 20.87 12.38
CA THR A 13 -5.83 20.63 13.63
C THR A 13 -5.62 19.17 14.08
N SER A 14 -5.64 18.92 15.38
CA SER A 14 -5.51 17.56 15.92
C SER A 14 -6.47 16.58 15.22
N LYS A 15 -7.74 16.99 15.02
CA LYS A 15 -8.73 16.22 14.25
C LYS A 15 -8.22 15.80 12.87
N LYS A 16 -7.67 16.73 12.07
CA LYS A 16 -7.13 16.42 10.73
C LYS A 16 -5.97 15.43 10.76
N ARG A 17 -5.08 15.51 11.77
CA ARG A 17 -3.95 14.55 11.93
C ARG A 17 -4.44 13.13 12.16
N TRP A 18 -5.40 12.97 13.06
CA TRP A 18 -5.99 11.67 13.37
C TRP A 18 -6.83 11.12 12.22
N THR A 19 -7.56 11.97 11.49
CA THR A 19 -8.24 11.53 10.25
C THR A 19 -7.24 11.07 9.19
N ALA A 20 -6.12 11.77 9.02
CA ALA A 20 -5.06 11.33 8.11
C ALA A 20 -4.48 9.96 8.52
N LEU A 21 -4.30 9.70 9.82
CA LEU A 21 -3.88 8.39 10.32
C LEU A 21 -4.87 7.28 9.93
N VAL A 22 -6.18 7.52 10.04
CA VAL A 22 -7.20 6.55 9.61
C VAL A 22 -7.04 6.22 8.12
N VAL A 23 -6.81 7.23 7.27
CA VAL A 23 -6.57 7.00 5.84
C VAL A 23 -5.33 6.14 5.62
N LEU A 24 -4.21 6.45 6.30
CA LEU A 24 -2.96 5.69 6.22
C LEU A 24 -3.09 4.27 6.79
N ALA A 25 -3.94 4.07 7.79
CA ALA A 25 -4.22 2.78 8.38
C ALA A 25 -5.05 1.90 7.44
N VAL A 26 -6.16 2.41 6.89
CA VAL A 26 -7.00 1.69 5.91
C VAL A 26 -6.17 1.32 4.67
N SER A 27 -5.39 2.29 4.19
CA SER A 27 -4.39 2.13 3.14
C SER A 27 -3.47 0.92 3.35
N LEU A 28 -2.92 0.81 4.55
CA LEU A 28 -2.01 -0.27 4.94
C LEU A 28 -2.72 -1.61 5.11
N PHE A 29 -3.92 -1.60 5.71
CA PHE A 29 -4.77 -2.78 5.87
C PHE A 29 -4.99 -3.49 4.54
N VAL A 30 -5.28 -2.74 3.46
CA VAL A 30 -5.50 -3.31 2.13
C VAL A 30 -4.27 -4.02 1.61
N VAL A 31 -3.11 -3.38 1.74
CA VAL A 31 -1.84 -3.95 1.24
C VAL A 31 -1.46 -5.21 2.02
N THR A 32 -1.64 -5.22 3.35
CA THR A 32 -1.29 -6.39 4.16
C THR A 32 -2.31 -7.52 4.03
N MET A 33 -3.58 -7.20 3.79
CA MET A 33 -4.62 -8.17 3.44
C MET A 33 -4.33 -8.84 2.08
N ASP A 34 -3.98 -8.06 1.06
CA ASP A 34 -3.68 -8.58 -0.28
C ASP A 34 -2.49 -9.56 -0.30
N MET A 35 -1.50 -9.34 0.58
CA MET A 35 -0.37 -10.27 0.71
C MET A 35 -0.81 -11.67 1.15
N THR A 36 -1.86 -11.79 1.95
CA THR A 36 -2.28 -13.07 2.55
C THR A 36 -3.53 -13.66 1.90
N ILE A 37 -4.35 -12.85 1.21
CA ILE A 37 -5.60 -13.32 0.58
C ILE A 37 -5.35 -14.36 -0.52
N LEU A 38 -4.20 -14.27 -1.21
CA LEU A 38 -3.78 -15.22 -2.24
C LEU A 38 -3.75 -16.67 -1.74
N ILE A 39 -3.43 -16.88 -0.46
CA ILE A 39 -3.30 -18.23 0.13
C ILE A 39 -4.64 -18.99 0.01
N MET A 40 -5.77 -18.28 0.11
CA MET A 40 -7.09 -18.88 -0.04
C MET A 40 -7.48 -19.07 -1.50
N ALA A 41 -7.06 -18.17 -2.38
CA ALA A 41 -7.34 -18.23 -3.82
C ALA A 41 -6.48 -19.28 -4.55
N LEU A 42 -5.31 -19.62 -3.99
CA LEU A 42 -4.31 -20.45 -4.64
C LEU A 42 -4.82 -21.83 -5.10
N PRO A 43 -5.60 -22.59 -4.32
CA PRO A 43 -6.07 -23.91 -4.76
C PRO A 43 -6.97 -23.85 -6.00
N GLU A 44 -7.89 -22.88 -6.06
CA GLU A 44 -8.77 -22.69 -7.22
C GLU A 44 -7.98 -22.16 -8.43
N LEU A 45 -7.09 -21.19 -8.21
CA LEU A 45 -6.19 -20.65 -9.23
C LEU A 45 -5.33 -21.75 -9.87
N VAL A 46 -4.74 -22.64 -9.06
CA VAL A 46 -3.91 -23.76 -9.55
C VAL A 46 -4.75 -24.77 -10.32
N ARG A 47 -5.99 -25.02 -9.89
CA ARG A 47 -6.90 -25.92 -10.60
C ARG A 47 -7.32 -25.37 -11.96
N GLU A 48 -7.51 -24.05 -12.07
CA GLU A 48 -7.99 -23.41 -13.30
C GLU A 48 -6.86 -23.14 -14.30
N LEU A 49 -5.69 -22.69 -13.82
CA LEU A 49 -4.58 -22.27 -14.69
C LEU A 49 -3.51 -23.36 -14.88
N GLU A 50 -3.59 -24.46 -14.13
CA GLU A 50 -2.66 -25.59 -14.16
C GLU A 50 -1.16 -25.17 -14.24
N PRO A 51 -0.68 -24.26 -13.35
CA PRO A 51 0.69 -23.77 -13.41
C PRO A 51 1.69 -24.91 -13.14
N SER A 52 2.86 -24.83 -13.79
CA SER A 52 4.01 -25.64 -13.39
C SER A 52 4.44 -25.35 -11.94
N GLY A 53 5.14 -26.29 -11.31
CA GLY A 53 5.63 -26.10 -9.94
C GLY A 53 6.47 -24.83 -9.76
N THR A 54 7.28 -24.47 -10.76
CA THR A 54 8.07 -23.22 -10.74
C THR A 54 7.18 -21.98 -10.83
N GLN A 55 6.14 -21.99 -11.68
CA GLN A 55 5.20 -20.87 -11.77
C GLN A 55 4.42 -20.69 -10.47
N GLN A 56 4.01 -21.78 -9.82
CA GLN A 56 3.31 -21.70 -8.53
C GLN A 56 4.18 -21.06 -7.45
N LEU A 57 5.48 -21.39 -7.38
CA LEU A 57 6.42 -20.72 -6.47
C LEU A 57 6.51 -19.22 -6.77
N TRP A 58 6.62 -18.84 -8.05
CA TRP A 58 6.65 -17.43 -8.43
C TRP A 58 5.36 -16.70 -8.10
N ILE A 59 4.19 -17.31 -8.30
CA ILE A 59 2.89 -16.70 -7.95
C ILE A 59 2.86 -16.33 -6.47
N VAL A 60 3.37 -17.20 -5.60
CA VAL A 60 3.39 -16.98 -4.14
C VAL A 60 4.45 -15.95 -3.74
N ASP A 61 5.67 -16.07 -4.27
CA ASP A 61 6.83 -15.36 -3.70
C ASP A 61 7.15 -14.03 -4.41
N ILE A 62 6.80 -13.85 -5.69
CA ILE A 62 7.26 -12.71 -6.50
C ILE A 62 6.85 -11.36 -5.88
N TYR A 63 5.66 -11.29 -5.29
CA TYR A 63 5.17 -10.07 -4.65
C TYR A 63 6.11 -9.63 -3.51
N SER A 64 6.42 -10.56 -2.60
CA SER A 64 7.26 -10.28 -1.43
C SER A 64 8.71 -9.99 -1.83
N LEU A 65 9.22 -10.70 -2.85
CA LEU A 65 10.56 -10.49 -3.39
C LEU A 65 10.71 -9.10 -4.02
N VAL A 66 9.75 -8.71 -4.86
CA VAL A 66 9.71 -7.37 -5.47
C VAL A 66 9.56 -6.32 -4.39
N LEU A 67 8.65 -6.53 -3.44
CA LEU A 67 8.44 -5.58 -2.34
C LEU A 67 9.75 -5.37 -1.57
N ALA A 68 10.43 -6.44 -1.15
CA ALA A 68 11.70 -6.36 -0.44
C ALA A 68 12.81 -5.68 -1.28
N GLY A 69 12.93 -6.04 -2.56
CA GLY A 69 13.94 -5.48 -3.46
C GLY A 69 13.72 -4.01 -3.81
N PHE A 70 12.46 -3.57 -3.87
CA PHE A 70 12.11 -2.21 -4.29
C PHE A 70 11.80 -1.24 -3.16
N ILE A 71 11.64 -1.71 -1.90
CA ILE A 71 11.39 -0.82 -0.75
C ILE A 71 12.43 0.30 -0.68
N ILE A 72 13.72 -0.01 -0.72
CA ILE A 72 14.79 1.00 -0.56
C ILE A 72 14.79 2.01 -1.71
N PRO A 73 14.86 1.61 -2.99
CA PRO A 73 14.90 2.58 -4.09
C PRO A 73 13.60 3.39 -4.21
N LEU A 74 12.43 2.78 -4.04
CA LEU A 74 11.15 3.49 -4.14
C LEU A 74 10.89 4.41 -2.95
N SER A 75 11.41 4.09 -1.75
CA SER A 75 11.39 5.01 -0.60
C SER A 75 12.18 6.29 -0.90
N ALA A 76 13.41 6.15 -1.41
CA ALA A 76 14.26 7.28 -1.75
C ALA A 76 13.66 8.11 -2.89
N PHE A 77 13.02 7.46 -3.87
CA PHE A 77 12.27 8.13 -4.92
C PHE A 77 11.07 8.92 -4.37
N ALA A 78 10.26 8.31 -3.50
CA ALA A 78 9.09 8.93 -2.89
C ALA A 78 9.46 10.18 -2.07
N ASP A 79 10.56 10.13 -1.34
CA ASP A 79 11.07 11.26 -0.55
C ASP A 79 11.44 12.47 -1.41
N LYS A 80 11.97 12.24 -2.63
CA LYS A 80 12.32 13.30 -3.58
C LYS A 80 11.12 13.82 -4.38
N TRP A 81 10.22 12.93 -4.81
CA TRP A 81 9.09 13.28 -5.66
C TRP A 81 7.95 13.96 -4.88
N GLY A 82 7.82 13.62 -3.60
CA GLY A 82 6.74 14.06 -2.72
C GLY A 82 5.94 12.86 -2.22
N ARG A 83 5.85 12.73 -0.89
CA ARG A 83 5.27 11.53 -0.26
C ARG A 83 3.80 11.35 -0.58
N LYS A 84 3.01 12.42 -0.57
CA LYS A 84 1.59 12.35 -0.97
C LYS A 84 1.42 11.83 -2.40
N LYS A 85 2.22 12.34 -3.34
CA LYS A 85 2.18 11.90 -4.74
C LYS A 85 2.58 10.44 -4.89
N ALA A 86 3.67 10.04 -4.25
CA ALA A 86 4.12 8.65 -4.24
C ALA A 86 3.05 7.71 -3.68
N LEU A 87 2.41 8.08 -2.57
CA LEU A 87 1.35 7.27 -1.96
C LEU A 87 0.15 7.11 -2.89
N LEU A 88 -0.35 8.23 -3.45
CA LEU A 88 -1.52 8.21 -4.32
C LEU A 88 -1.26 7.49 -5.64
N THR A 89 -0.04 7.60 -6.19
CA THR A 89 0.35 6.88 -7.40
C THR A 89 0.56 5.39 -7.13
N GLY A 90 1.11 5.04 -5.97
CA GLY A 90 1.15 3.65 -5.49
C GLY A 90 -0.24 3.06 -5.40
N PHE A 91 -1.20 3.78 -4.81
CA PHE A 91 -2.59 3.33 -4.78
C PHE A 91 -3.24 3.22 -6.14
N ALA A 92 -3.10 4.22 -7.00
CA ALA A 92 -3.64 4.17 -8.35
C ALA A 92 -3.09 2.96 -9.12
N LEU A 93 -1.78 2.70 -9.03
CA LEU A 93 -1.15 1.53 -9.61
C LEU A 93 -1.71 0.24 -9.01
N PHE A 94 -1.82 0.15 -7.69
CA PHE A 94 -2.35 -1.01 -6.99
C PHE A 94 -3.77 -1.36 -7.45
N GLY A 95 -4.65 -0.36 -7.54
CA GLY A 95 -6.04 -0.54 -7.98
C GLY A 95 -6.16 -0.92 -9.46
N LEU A 96 -5.41 -0.25 -10.33
CA LEU A 96 -5.42 -0.55 -11.78
C LEU A 96 -4.90 -1.96 -12.07
N VAL A 97 -3.83 -2.36 -11.39
CA VAL A 97 -3.26 -3.71 -11.52
C VAL A 97 -4.21 -4.75 -10.91
N SER A 98 -4.85 -4.42 -9.78
CA SER A 98 -5.88 -5.28 -9.19
C SER A 98 -7.08 -5.47 -10.12
N LEU A 99 -7.46 -4.45 -10.90
CA LEU A 99 -8.50 -4.57 -11.94
C LEU A 99 -8.05 -5.44 -13.11
N ALA A 100 -6.78 -5.31 -13.52
CA ALA A 100 -6.22 -6.05 -14.65
C ALA A 100 -6.26 -7.57 -14.45
N ILE A 101 -6.36 -8.05 -13.20
CA ILE A 101 -6.53 -9.48 -12.92
C ILE A 101 -7.75 -10.08 -13.62
N PHE A 102 -8.78 -9.29 -13.93
CA PHE A 102 -9.99 -9.79 -14.59
C PHE A 102 -9.70 -10.46 -15.95
N PHE A 103 -8.56 -10.13 -16.57
CA PHE A 103 -8.10 -10.69 -17.83
C PHE A 103 -7.07 -11.83 -17.66
N ALA A 104 -6.90 -12.35 -16.44
CA ALA A 104 -5.86 -13.33 -16.14
C ALA A 104 -6.28 -14.74 -16.59
N GLU A 105 -5.85 -15.13 -17.79
CA GLU A 105 -6.10 -16.47 -18.36
C GLU A 105 -4.85 -17.38 -18.28
N SER A 106 -3.75 -16.93 -17.69
CA SER A 106 -2.52 -17.72 -17.58
C SER A 106 -1.73 -17.44 -16.30
N ALA A 107 -0.91 -18.42 -15.90
CA ALA A 107 -0.04 -18.31 -14.72
C ALA A 107 0.98 -17.17 -14.85
N GLU A 108 1.56 -16.96 -16.03
CA GLU A 108 2.49 -15.86 -16.30
C GLU A 108 1.83 -14.51 -16.12
N PHE A 109 0.56 -14.39 -16.54
CA PHE A 109 -0.20 -13.16 -16.34
C PHE A 109 -0.38 -12.88 -14.84
N VAL A 110 -0.74 -13.89 -14.05
CA VAL A 110 -0.85 -13.76 -12.58
C VAL A 110 0.49 -13.36 -11.96
N ILE A 111 1.61 -13.96 -12.40
CA ILE A 111 2.95 -13.60 -11.94
C ILE A 111 3.26 -12.12 -12.24
N ALA A 112 2.93 -11.65 -13.46
CA ALA A 112 3.12 -10.26 -13.84
C ALA A 112 2.26 -9.31 -12.99
N ILE A 113 1.00 -9.66 -12.72
CA ILE A 113 0.12 -8.91 -11.82
C ILE A 113 0.73 -8.86 -10.42
N ARG A 114 1.19 -9.99 -9.87
CA ARG A 114 1.81 -10.07 -8.54
C ARG A 114 3.09 -9.24 -8.45
N PHE A 115 3.92 -9.25 -9.51
CA PHE A 115 5.10 -8.40 -9.63
C PHE A 115 4.73 -6.91 -9.57
N LEU A 116 3.75 -6.48 -10.37
CA LEU A 116 3.31 -5.08 -10.41
C LEU A 116 2.66 -4.63 -9.08
N LEU A 117 1.88 -5.50 -8.43
CA LEU A 117 1.33 -5.24 -7.10
C LEU A 117 2.46 -5.11 -6.06
N GLY A 118 3.54 -5.90 -6.18
CA GLY A 118 4.74 -5.77 -5.34
C GLY A 118 5.42 -4.40 -5.49
N ILE A 119 5.52 -3.87 -6.72
CA ILE A 119 6.02 -2.51 -6.98
C ILE A 119 5.12 -1.47 -6.32
N ALA A 120 3.80 -1.59 -6.48
CA ALA A 120 2.84 -0.69 -5.88
C ALA A 120 2.93 -0.72 -4.33
N GLY A 121 3.02 -1.90 -3.73
CA GLY A 121 3.20 -2.09 -2.29
C GLY A 121 4.50 -1.47 -1.77
N ALA A 122 5.60 -1.62 -2.50
CA ALA A 122 6.89 -1.00 -2.18
C ALA A 122 6.88 0.54 -2.25
N LEU A 123 5.94 1.14 -3.00
CA LEU A 123 5.73 2.58 -3.00
C LEU A 123 4.83 3.03 -1.83
N ILE A 124 3.84 2.23 -1.47
CA ILE A 124 2.84 2.55 -0.44
C ILE A 124 3.42 2.43 0.97
N MET A 125 3.92 1.25 1.36
CA MET A 125 4.30 0.95 2.75
C MET A 125 5.30 1.94 3.35
N PRO A 126 6.47 2.21 2.73
CA PRO A 126 7.43 3.15 3.31
C PRO A 126 6.88 4.58 3.35
N THR A 127 6.06 4.95 2.36
CA THR A 127 5.46 6.28 2.29
C THR A 127 4.46 6.49 3.42
N THR A 128 3.65 5.49 3.80
CA THR A 128 2.75 5.59 4.95
C THR A 128 3.51 5.84 6.26
N LEU A 129 4.58 5.09 6.51
CA LEU A 129 5.41 5.23 7.70
C LEU A 129 6.08 6.62 7.75
N SER A 130 6.57 7.06 6.60
CA SER A 130 7.26 8.34 6.45
C SER A 130 6.30 9.54 6.61
N MET A 131 5.05 9.40 6.14
CA MET A 131 3.98 10.38 6.35
C MET A 131 3.58 10.49 7.82
N ILE A 132 3.47 9.37 8.54
CA ILE A 132 3.21 9.38 10.01
C ILE A 132 4.27 10.22 10.72
N ARG A 133 5.56 10.05 10.38
CA ARG A 133 6.65 10.80 11.01
C ARG A 133 6.61 12.30 10.76
N VAL A 134 6.01 12.75 9.66
CA VAL A 134 5.83 14.17 9.33
C VAL A 134 4.55 14.75 9.91
N ILE A 135 3.47 13.98 9.91
CA ILE A 135 2.17 14.43 10.44
C ILE A 135 2.23 14.57 11.97
N PHE A 136 2.92 13.65 12.65
CA PHE A 136 3.00 13.61 14.10
C PHE A 136 4.39 14.05 14.60
N GLU A 137 4.52 15.35 14.86
CA GLU A 137 5.76 15.95 15.39
C GLU A 137 5.98 15.62 16.88
N ASN A 138 4.89 15.49 17.65
CA ASN A 138 4.97 15.12 19.07
C ASN A 138 5.40 13.64 19.21
N PRO A 139 6.51 13.33 19.93
CA PRO A 139 7.00 11.96 20.08
C PRO A 139 5.97 10.97 20.66
N LYS A 140 5.11 11.41 21.58
CA LYS A 140 4.06 10.56 22.18
C LYS A 140 2.96 10.24 21.17
N GLU A 141 2.42 11.25 20.49
CA GLU A 141 1.40 11.04 19.45
C GLU A 141 1.94 10.17 18.31
N ARG A 142 3.21 10.39 17.93
CA ARG A 142 3.88 9.59 16.90
C ARG A 142 4.03 8.13 17.31
N ALA A 143 4.41 7.87 18.55
CA ALA A 143 4.50 6.50 19.06
C ALA A 143 3.13 5.80 19.02
N THR A 144 2.05 6.49 19.41
CA THR A 144 0.68 5.96 19.29
C THR A 144 0.29 5.71 17.83
N ALA A 145 0.58 6.64 16.93
CA ALA A 145 0.28 6.49 15.51
C ALA A 145 1.02 5.30 14.88
N LEU A 146 2.29 5.10 15.24
CA LEU A 146 3.08 3.93 14.82
C LEU A 146 2.54 2.62 15.42
N ALA A 147 2.08 2.63 16.67
CA ALA A 147 1.44 1.47 17.28
C ALA A 147 0.15 1.09 16.54
N VAL A 148 -0.70 2.07 16.21
CA VAL A 148 -1.90 1.85 15.40
C VAL A 148 -1.53 1.29 14.02
N TRP A 149 -0.53 1.86 13.36
CA TRP A 149 -0.03 1.38 12.06
C TRP A 149 0.41 -0.10 12.14
N SER A 150 1.14 -0.49 13.18
CA SER A 150 1.56 -1.89 13.37
C SER A 150 0.39 -2.82 13.65
N ILE A 151 -0.55 -2.41 14.52
CA ILE A 151 -1.75 -3.19 14.84
C ILE A 151 -2.58 -3.43 13.57
N VAL A 152 -2.81 -2.38 12.80
CA VAL A 152 -3.63 -2.46 11.57
C VAL A 152 -2.95 -3.31 10.51
N SER A 153 -1.61 -3.26 10.40
CA SER A 153 -0.85 -4.16 9.52
C SER A 153 -1.14 -5.62 9.84
N SER A 154 -1.02 -6.00 11.11
CA SER A 154 -1.25 -7.36 11.59
C SER A 154 -2.70 -7.80 11.41
N ILE A 155 -3.65 -6.90 11.72
CA ILE A 155 -5.07 -7.15 11.48
C ILE A 155 -5.32 -7.42 9.99
N GLY A 156 -4.80 -6.59 9.08
CA GLY A 156 -4.97 -6.82 7.64
C GLY A 156 -4.46 -8.18 7.20
N ALA A 157 -3.28 -8.58 7.66
CA ALA A 157 -2.71 -9.89 7.35
C ALA A 157 -3.60 -11.07 7.82
N VAL A 158 -4.24 -10.94 9.00
CA VAL A 158 -5.18 -11.94 9.54
C VAL A 158 -6.51 -11.93 8.79
N PHE A 159 -6.99 -10.77 8.38
CA PHE A 159 -8.26 -10.64 7.67
C PHE A 159 -8.20 -11.13 6.22
N GLY A 160 -7.02 -11.17 5.59
CA GLY A 160 -6.85 -11.67 4.22
C GLY A 160 -7.48 -13.06 4.02
N PRO A 161 -7.09 -14.10 4.77
CA PRO A 161 -7.69 -15.43 4.63
C PRO A 161 -9.20 -15.46 4.95
N ILE A 162 -9.66 -14.68 5.92
CA ILE A 162 -11.08 -14.66 6.33
C ILE A 162 -11.95 -14.07 5.21
N ILE A 163 -11.55 -12.90 4.69
CA ILE A 163 -12.25 -12.24 3.59
C ILE A 163 -12.11 -13.06 2.31
N GLY A 164 -10.93 -13.61 2.04
CA GLY A 164 -10.68 -14.49 0.90
C GLY A 164 -11.60 -15.70 0.91
N GLY A 165 -11.65 -16.44 2.02
CA GLY A 165 -12.55 -17.59 2.15
C GLY A 165 -14.01 -17.22 1.91
N ALA A 166 -14.51 -16.15 2.54
CA ALA A 166 -15.89 -15.69 2.36
C ALA A 166 -16.20 -15.26 0.91
N LEU A 167 -15.24 -14.65 0.20
CA LEU A 167 -15.41 -14.29 -1.21
C LEU A 167 -15.45 -15.52 -2.11
N LEU A 168 -14.56 -16.48 -1.88
CA LEU A 168 -14.42 -17.69 -2.70
C LEU A 168 -15.59 -18.67 -2.56
N GLU A 169 -16.42 -18.54 -1.54
CA GLU A 169 -17.68 -19.29 -1.45
C GLU A 169 -18.67 -18.94 -2.56
N GLN A 170 -18.60 -17.71 -3.09
CA GLN A 170 -19.61 -17.18 -4.03
C GLN A 170 -19.02 -16.66 -5.34
N PHE A 171 -17.72 -16.37 -5.36
CA PHE A 171 -17.02 -15.74 -6.48
C PHE A 171 -15.75 -16.51 -6.84
N SER A 172 -15.26 -16.36 -8.08
CA SER A 172 -13.99 -16.97 -8.51
C SER A 172 -12.78 -16.39 -7.77
N TRP A 173 -11.64 -17.07 -7.85
CA TRP A 173 -10.33 -16.62 -7.35
C TRP A 173 -9.91 -15.20 -7.75
N HIS A 174 -10.36 -14.67 -8.90
CA HIS A 174 -10.14 -13.27 -9.31
C HIS A 174 -10.63 -12.26 -8.26
N SER A 175 -11.69 -12.58 -7.52
CA SER A 175 -12.29 -11.72 -6.48
C SER A 175 -11.31 -11.37 -5.37
N ALA A 176 -10.35 -12.26 -5.06
CA ALA A 176 -9.31 -12.05 -4.06
C ALA A 176 -8.41 -10.84 -4.38
N PHE A 177 -8.30 -10.48 -5.65
CA PHE A 177 -7.55 -9.31 -6.11
C PHE A 177 -8.49 -8.11 -6.33
N LEU A 178 -9.68 -8.34 -6.88
CA LEU A 178 -10.65 -7.28 -7.17
C LEU A 178 -11.19 -6.58 -5.91
N ILE A 179 -11.22 -7.27 -4.77
CA ILE A 179 -11.63 -6.67 -3.49
C ILE A 179 -10.78 -5.46 -3.11
N ASN A 180 -9.54 -5.38 -3.59
CA ASN A 180 -8.65 -4.25 -3.33
C ASN A 180 -9.16 -2.94 -3.96
N VAL A 181 -9.85 -3.04 -5.11
CA VAL A 181 -10.28 -1.89 -5.92
C VAL A 181 -11.17 -0.91 -5.14
N PRO A 182 -12.28 -1.32 -4.50
CA PRO A 182 -13.10 -0.40 -3.73
C PRO A 182 -12.31 0.27 -2.59
N PHE A 183 -11.44 -0.46 -1.90
CA PHE A 183 -10.64 0.13 -0.83
C PHE A 183 -9.60 1.12 -1.35
N VAL A 184 -8.95 0.82 -2.48
CA VAL A 184 -8.02 1.72 -3.15
C VAL A 184 -8.73 3.00 -3.58
N ILE A 185 -9.93 2.92 -4.15
CA ILE A 185 -10.71 4.09 -4.54
C ILE A 185 -10.96 4.98 -3.31
N ILE A 186 -11.39 4.37 -2.19
CA ILE A 186 -11.61 5.09 -0.93
C ILE A 186 -10.30 5.73 -0.45
N ALA A 187 -9.18 5.00 -0.47
CA ALA A 187 -7.88 5.49 -0.04
C ALA A 187 -7.36 6.65 -0.91
N VAL A 188 -7.52 6.58 -2.22
CA VAL A 188 -7.13 7.65 -3.17
C VAL A 188 -7.97 8.89 -2.94
N VAL A 189 -9.30 8.75 -2.90
CA VAL A 189 -10.22 9.87 -2.69
C VAL A 189 -9.95 10.52 -1.34
N ALA A 190 -9.89 9.73 -0.26
CA ALA A 190 -9.59 10.23 1.07
C ALA A 190 -8.19 10.87 1.13
N GLY A 191 -7.19 10.26 0.50
CA GLY A 191 -5.82 10.75 0.46
C GLY A 191 -5.66 12.08 -0.27
N LEU A 192 -6.43 12.29 -1.35
CA LEU A 192 -6.44 13.56 -2.08
C LEU A 192 -6.90 14.72 -1.19
N PHE A 193 -7.96 14.53 -0.40
CA PHE A 193 -8.56 15.58 0.43
C PHE A 193 -7.89 15.74 1.81
N LEU A 194 -7.37 14.66 2.40
CA LEU A 194 -7.00 14.64 3.82
C LEU A 194 -5.48 14.62 4.07
N LEU A 195 -4.66 14.20 3.09
CA LEU A 195 -3.22 14.13 3.29
C LEU A 195 -2.52 15.44 2.91
N PRO A 196 -1.57 15.92 3.75
CA PRO A 196 -0.73 17.07 3.41
C PRO A 196 0.33 16.69 2.37
N GLU A 197 0.75 17.66 1.56
CA GLU A 197 1.94 17.48 0.72
C GLU A 197 3.20 17.67 1.58
N SER A 198 4.09 16.69 1.61
CA SER A 198 5.42 16.84 2.23
C SER A 198 6.51 16.59 1.19
N LYS A 199 7.34 17.61 0.92
CA LYS A 199 8.53 17.50 0.08
C LYS A 199 9.77 17.81 0.92
N LEU A 200 10.87 17.10 0.69
CA LEU A 200 12.18 17.54 1.16
C LEU A 200 12.52 18.87 0.48
N SER A 201 12.70 19.94 1.27
CA SER A 201 13.23 21.20 0.77
C SER A 201 14.67 20.97 0.31
N LYS A 202 14.95 21.13 -0.99
CA LYS A 202 16.33 21.23 -1.47
C LYS A 202 16.97 22.41 -0.76
N GLU A 203 17.98 22.16 0.07
CA GLU A 203 18.94 23.19 0.45
C GLU A 203 19.46 23.82 -0.84
N LYS A 204 19.17 25.11 -1.03
CA LYS A 204 19.91 25.91 -1.98
C LYS A 204 21.34 25.95 -1.46
N SER A 205 22.21 25.13 -2.02
CA SER A 205 23.65 25.33 -1.93
C SER A 205 23.92 26.77 -2.39
N HIS A 206 24.24 27.64 -1.43
CA HIS A 206 24.84 28.93 -1.72
C HIS A 206 26.23 28.65 -2.27
N SER A 207 26.41 29.09 -3.53
CA SER A 207 27.65 29.48 -4.24
C SER A 207 28.93 28.73 -3.90
#